data_AF-K8XLP1-F1
#
_entry.id   AF-K8XLP1-F1
#
_cell.length_a   1.000
_cell.length_b   1.000
_cell.length_c   1.000
_cell.angle_alpha   90.00
_cell.angle_beta   90.00
_cell.angle_gamma   90.00
#
_symmetry.space_group_name_H-M   'P 1'
#
loop_
_entity.id
_entity.type
_entity.pdbx_description
1 polymer ?
#
loop_
_entity_poly.entity_id
_entity_poly.type
_entity_poly.pdbx_seq_one_letter_code
_entity_poly.pdbx_strand_id
1 'polypeptide(L)'
;MFSRNGNDITATFPELAGPISEALGGREAIIDGEIVALDANGRPSFSRLQRRMQVLSPTTQLRNEAPVTYYVFDVLALDGKSTTGLPYLRRRTELDDLALSGPRLQVPPYWTDVDGEQMLDLARRHHLEGAVAKRVDSRAVTGLPARGNGGGMAAQPGRRARHPADRRRVSPAGGGDRGDGRTAVA
;
A
#
# COMPACT_ATOMS: atom_id res chain seq x y z
N MET A 1 11.78 -4.52 -6.67
CA MET A 1 10.32 -4.78 -6.59
C MET A 1 10.10 -6.25 -6.89
N PHE A 2 9.34 -6.97 -6.07
CA PHE A 2 9.12 -8.40 -6.25
C PHE A 2 7.63 -8.69 -6.50
N SER A 3 7.35 -9.60 -7.43
CA SER A 3 6.00 -10.11 -7.66
C SER A 3 5.54 -11.03 -6.52
N ARG A 4 4.26 -11.39 -6.52
CA ARG A 4 3.67 -12.36 -5.58
C ARG A 4 4.43 -13.69 -5.50
N ASN A 5 5.07 -14.12 -6.59
CA ASN A 5 5.83 -15.38 -6.66
C ASN A 5 7.32 -15.19 -6.38
N GLY A 6 7.75 -14.01 -5.92
CA GLY A 6 9.14 -13.71 -5.58
C GLY A 6 10.04 -13.31 -6.76
N ASN A 7 9.52 -13.23 -7.99
CA ASN A 7 10.31 -12.78 -9.15
C ASN A 7 10.59 -11.28 -9.05
N ASP A 8 11.83 -10.87 -9.30
CA ASP A 8 12.18 -9.45 -9.46
C ASP A 8 11.56 -8.89 -10.75
N ILE A 9 10.70 -7.89 -10.61
CA ILE A 9 9.97 -7.24 -11.69
C ILE A 9 10.39 -5.78 -11.88
N THR A 10 11.51 -5.37 -11.30
CA THR A 10 11.98 -3.98 -11.32
C THR A 10 12.20 -3.49 -12.76
N ALA A 11 12.79 -4.32 -13.62
CA ALA A 11 13.02 -4.00 -15.02
C ALA A 11 11.74 -3.98 -15.88
N THR A 12 10.65 -4.61 -15.43
CA THR A 12 9.35 -4.62 -16.12
C THR A 12 8.59 -3.29 -15.94
N PHE A 13 8.78 -2.65 -14.79
CA PHE A 13 8.11 -1.39 -14.41
C PHE A 13 9.11 -0.31 -13.97
N PRO A 14 10.09 0.05 -14.83
CA PRO A 14 11.15 0.98 -14.46
C PRO A 14 10.62 2.38 -14.08
N GLU A 15 9.44 2.76 -14.57
CA GLU A 15 8.79 4.04 -14.27
C GLU A 15 8.28 4.17 -12.83
N LEU A 16 8.23 3.08 -12.06
CA LEU A 16 7.73 3.09 -10.67
C LEU A 16 8.84 3.31 -9.64
N ALA A 17 10.06 2.82 -9.91
CA ALA A 17 11.14 2.80 -8.93
C ALA A 17 11.55 4.21 -8.46
N GLY A 18 11.69 5.16 -9.41
CA GLY A 18 12.03 6.54 -9.11
C GLY A 18 10.98 7.25 -8.24
N PRO A 19 9.70 7.32 -8.68
CA PRO A 19 8.64 7.94 -7.90
C PRO A 19 8.43 7.33 -6.51
N ILE A 20 8.57 6.00 -6.36
CA ILE A 20 8.49 5.35 -5.04
C ILE A 20 9.63 5.81 -4.14
N SER A 21 10.86 5.83 -4.66
CA SER A 21 12.03 6.26 -3.90
C SER A 21 11.91 7.73 -3.45
N GLU A 22 11.45 8.60 -4.36
CA GLU A 22 11.20 10.01 -4.06
C GLU A 22 10.12 10.19 -2.98
N ALA A 23 8.99 9.49 -3.12
CA ALA A 23 7.90 9.56 -2.15
C ALA A 23 8.29 9.05 -0.75
N LEU A 24 9.24 8.11 -0.66
CA LEU A 24 9.77 7.62 0.61
C LEU A 24 10.70 8.63 1.31
N GLY A 25 11.22 9.64 0.60
CA GLY A 25 12.02 10.71 1.21
C GLY A 25 13.27 10.21 1.94
N GLY A 26 13.87 9.11 1.48
CA GLY A 26 15.04 8.49 2.11
C GLY A 26 14.74 7.52 3.27
N ARG A 27 13.47 7.30 3.59
CA ARG A 27 13.06 6.26 4.54
C ARG A 27 13.21 4.87 3.95
N GLU A 28 13.57 3.90 4.79
CA GLU A 28 13.61 2.50 4.40
C GLU A 28 12.24 1.88 4.66
N ALA A 29 11.61 1.27 3.65
CA ALA A 29 10.32 0.63 3.81
C ALA A 29 10.18 -0.62 2.94
N ILE A 30 9.42 -1.59 3.45
CA ILE A 30 8.83 -2.67 2.66
C ILE A 30 7.35 -2.40 2.61
N ILE A 31 6.85 -2.06 1.42
CA ILE A 31 5.43 -1.77 1.17
C ILE A 31 4.82 -2.86 0.29
N ASP A 32 3.54 -3.14 0.53
CA ASP A 32 2.76 -4.12 -0.22
C ASP A 32 1.61 -3.44 -0.95
N GLY A 33 1.33 -3.90 -2.17
CA GLY A 33 0.45 -3.19 -3.09
C GLY A 33 0.21 -3.92 -4.40
N GLU A 34 -0.55 -3.28 -5.26
CA GLU A 34 -0.95 -3.80 -6.56
C GLU A 34 -0.56 -2.84 -7.70
N ILE A 35 0.08 -3.38 -8.74
CA ILE A 35 0.37 -2.63 -9.97
C ILE A 35 -0.83 -2.78 -10.88
N VAL A 36 -1.48 -1.67 -11.23
CA VAL A 36 -2.69 -1.65 -12.03
C VAL A 36 -2.46 -0.85 -13.30
N ALA A 37 -2.89 -1.39 -14.45
CA ALA A 37 -3.04 -0.63 -15.68
C ALA A 37 -4.51 -0.19 -15.80
N LEU A 38 -4.75 1.08 -16.11
CA LEU A 38 -6.09 1.61 -16.31
C LEU A 38 -6.44 1.67 -17.81
N ASP A 39 -7.72 1.49 -18.12
CA ASP A 39 -8.29 1.78 -19.43
C ASP A 39 -8.61 3.28 -19.61
N ALA A 40 -9.17 3.65 -20.76
CA ALA A 40 -9.51 5.04 -21.06
C ALA A 40 -10.61 5.63 -20.15
N ASN A 41 -11.37 4.79 -19.45
CA ASN A 41 -12.40 5.17 -18.51
C ASN A 41 -11.91 5.16 -17.05
N GLY A 42 -10.61 4.93 -16.83
CA GLY A 42 -10.01 4.86 -15.50
C GLY A 42 -10.28 3.55 -14.76
N ARG A 43 -10.68 2.48 -15.46
CA ARG A 43 -10.97 1.17 -14.85
C ARG A 43 -9.76 0.25 -14.92
N PRO A 44 -9.51 -0.59 -13.90
CA PRO A 44 -8.49 -1.64 -13.96
C PRO A 44 -8.67 -2.52 -15.20
N SER A 45 -7.57 -2.80 -15.89
CA SER A 45 -7.54 -3.60 -17.11
C SER A 45 -6.40 -4.60 -17.07
N PHE A 46 -6.72 -5.82 -16.66
CA PHE A 46 -5.74 -6.91 -16.60
C PHE A 46 -5.11 -7.20 -17.96
N SER A 47 -5.87 -7.11 -19.06
CA SER A 47 -5.34 -7.33 -20.42
C SER A 47 -4.29 -6.30 -20.82
N ARG A 48 -4.43 -5.04 -20.39
CA ARG A 48 -3.41 -3.99 -20.60
C ARG A 48 -2.18 -4.23 -19.74
N LEU A 49 -2.36 -4.62 -18.48
CA LEU A 49 -1.25 -4.98 -17.59
C LEU A 49 -0.48 -6.19 -18.11
N GLN A 50 -1.17 -7.21 -18.63
CA GLN A 50 -0.57 -8.44 -19.13
C GLN A 50 0.43 -8.16 -20.27
N ARG A 51 0.15 -7.18 -21.15
CA ARG A 51 1.08 -6.74 -22.20
C ARG A 51 2.40 -6.23 -21.62
N ARG A 52 2.37 -5.65 -20.42
CA ARG A 52 3.58 -5.18 -19.71
C ARG A 52 4.31 -6.33 -19.02
N MET A 53 3.57 -7.23 -18.36
CA MET A 53 4.16 -8.31 -17.55
C MET A 53 5.08 -9.24 -18.33
N GLN A 54 4.90 -9.35 -19.65
CA GLN A 54 5.68 -10.23 -20.52
C GLN A 54 6.95 -9.58 -21.09
N VAL A 55 7.19 -8.29 -20.84
CA VAL A 55 8.28 -7.51 -21.46
C VAL A 55 9.23 -6.99 -20.39
N LEU A 56 10.46 -7.51 -20.37
CA LEU A 56 11.55 -6.93 -19.62
C LEU A 56 12.03 -5.66 -20.33
N SER A 57 12.25 -4.58 -19.57
CA SER A 57 12.73 -3.29 -20.10
C SER A 57 11.87 -2.73 -21.24
N PRO A 58 10.57 -2.46 -21.00
CA PRO A 58 9.66 -1.99 -22.05
C PRO A 58 10.08 -0.64 -22.63
N THR A 59 9.87 -0.47 -23.93
CA THR A 59 10.10 0.81 -24.64
C THR A 59 9.22 1.91 -24.08
N THR A 60 9.64 3.17 -24.25
CA THR A 60 8.82 4.34 -23.86
C THR A 60 7.43 4.31 -24.49
N GLN A 61 7.33 3.85 -25.75
CA GLN A 61 6.05 3.69 -26.44
C GLN A 61 5.12 2.72 -25.70
N LEU A 62 5.58 1.51 -25.38
CA LEU A 62 4.78 0.52 -24.67
C LEU A 62 4.36 1.03 -23.27
N ARG A 63 5.22 1.79 -22.59
CA ARG A 63 4.88 2.41 -21.30
C ARG A 63 3.77 3.45 -21.41
N ASN A 64 3.72 4.19 -22.51
CA ASN A 64 2.69 5.19 -22.76
C ASN A 64 1.38 4.56 -23.22
N GLU A 65 1.43 3.46 -23.99
CA GLU A 65 0.25 2.73 -24.44
C GLU A 65 -0.46 1.99 -23.30
N ALA A 66 0.30 1.50 -22.30
CA ALA A 66 -0.20 0.82 -21.12
C ALA A 66 0.46 1.40 -19.85
N PRO A 67 0.05 2.62 -19.42
CA PRO A 67 0.56 3.23 -18.21
C PRO A 67 0.09 2.45 -16.98
N VAL A 68 0.97 2.32 -15.99
CA VAL A 68 0.67 1.66 -14.72
C VAL A 68 0.73 2.63 -13.56
N THR A 69 -0.03 2.31 -12.51
CA THR A 69 -0.06 2.96 -11.20
C THR A 69 0.11 1.88 -10.14
N TYR A 70 0.92 2.15 -9.11
CA TYR A 70 1.09 1.29 -7.96
C TYR A 70 0.19 1.74 -6.81
N TYR A 71 -0.73 0.88 -6.40
CA TYR A 71 -1.66 1.11 -5.30
C TYR A 71 -1.17 0.39 -4.04
N VAL A 72 -0.71 1.14 -3.05
CA VAL A 72 -0.07 0.61 -1.83
C VAL A 72 -1.11 0.49 -0.74
N PHE A 73 -1.30 -0.71 -0.19
CA PHE A 73 -2.34 -0.98 0.82
C PHE A 73 -1.81 -1.51 2.16
N ASP A 74 -0.52 -1.81 2.26
CA ASP A 74 0.12 -2.22 3.52
C ASP A 74 1.59 -1.75 3.59
N VAL A 75 2.11 -1.68 4.81
CA VAL A 75 3.54 -1.51 5.10
C VAL A 75 3.96 -2.66 6.01
N LEU A 76 5.00 -3.39 5.60
CA LEU A 76 5.49 -4.63 6.24
C LEU A 76 6.78 -4.40 7.03
N ALA A 77 7.55 -3.38 6.68
CA ALA A 77 8.68 -2.91 7.47
C ALA A 77 8.92 -1.42 7.23
N LEU A 78 9.49 -0.76 8.23
CA LEU A 78 9.73 0.68 8.22
C LEU A 78 10.92 1.04 9.11
N ASP A 79 11.90 1.75 8.56
CA ASP A 79 13.12 2.20 9.23
C ASP A 79 13.79 1.07 10.05
N GLY A 80 14.03 -0.06 9.37
CA GLY A 80 14.65 -1.26 9.95
C GLY A 80 13.75 -2.09 10.89
N LYS A 81 12.48 -1.71 11.11
CA LYS A 81 11.56 -2.42 12.00
C LYS A 81 10.44 -3.12 11.24
N SER A 82 10.20 -4.38 11.57
CA SER A 82 9.03 -5.11 11.05
C SER A 82 7.73 -4.56 11.66
N THR A 83 6.73 -4.34 10.81
CA THR A 83 5.36 -3.98 11.19
C THR A 83 4.41 -5.17 11.08
N THR A 84 4.86 -6.34 10.59
CA THR A 84 4.00 -7.50 10.31
C THR A 84 3.28 -8.05 11.55
N GLY A 85 3.88 -7.87 12.73
CA GLY A 85 3.29 -8.18 14.03
C GLY A 85 2.28 -7.15 14.55
N LEU A 86 2.04 -6.06 13.84
CA LEU A 86 1.02 -5.08 14.23
C LEU A 86 -0.35 -5.45 13.64
N PRO A 87 -1.46 -5.13 14.32
CA PRO A 87 -2.80 -5.15 13.73
C PRO A 87 -2.88 -4.36 12.42
N TYR A 88 -3.73 -4.78 11.48
CA TYR A 88 -3.86 -4.13 10.17
C TYR A 88 -4.07 -2.62 10.27
N LEU A 89 -4.96 -2.15 11.15
CA LEU A 89 -5.20 -0.71 11.30
C LEU A 89 -3.96 0.06 11.77
N ARG A 90 -3.10 -0.55 12.59
CA ARG A 90 -1.85 0.08 13.02
C ARG A 90 -0.87 0.19 11.85
N ARG A 91 -0.73 -0.86 11.03
CA ARG A 91 0.07 -0.80 9.80
C ARG A 91 -0.49 0.25 8.83
N ARG A 92 -1.82 0.34 8.72
CA ARG A 92 -2.49 1.33 7.87
C ARG A 92 -2.22 2.76 8.32
N THR A 93 -2.17 3.04 9.63
CA THR A 93 -1.73 4.34 10.17
C THR A 93 -0.28 4.64 9.80
N GLU A 94 0.64 3.70 9.99
CA GLU A 94 2.06 3.89 9.61
C GLU A 94 2.22 4.14 8.09
N LEU A 95 1.38 3.51 7.27
CA LEU A 95 1.32 3.75 5.82
C LEU A 95 0.77 5.14 5.48
N ASP A 96 -0.29 5.61 6.16
CA ASP A 96 -0.82 6.96 5.94
C ASP A 96 0.21 8.03 6.35
N ASP A 97 0.96 7.80 7.42
CA ASP A 97 2.01 8.71 7.90
C ASP A 97 3.19 8.84 6.92
N LEU A 98 3.37 7.88 6.02
CA LEU A 98 4.34 8.00 4.91
C LEU A 98 3.90 9.02 3.85
N ALA A 99 2.61 9.39 3.81
CA ALA A 99 2.05 10.35 2.86
C ALA A 99 2.38 10.03 1.38
N LEU A 100 2.47 8.73 1.04
CA LEU A 100 2.82 8.29 -0.31
C LEU A 100 1.76 8.74 -1.31
N SER A 101 2.17 9.58 -2.26
CA SER A 101 1.28 10.06 -3.33
C SER A 101 2.07 10.48 -4.55
N GLY A 102 1.47 10.31 -5.73
CA GLY A 102 2.05 10.76 -6.99
C GLY A 102 1.27 10.24 -8.21
N PRO A 103 1.65 10.65 -9.43
CA PRO A 103 0.92 10.27 -10.65
C PRO A 103 0.84 8.76 -10.92
N ARG A 104 1.78 7.99 -10.37
CA ARG A 104 1.89 6.52 -10.53
C ARG A 104 1.97 5.78 -9.20
N LEU A 105 1.67 6.45 -8.10
CA LEU A 105 1.76 5.93 -6.75
C LEU A 105 0.57 6.46 -5.95
N GLN A 106 -0.26 5.56 -5.43
CA GLN A 106 -1.48 5.92 -4.73
C GLN A 106 -1.63 5.04 -3.49
N VAL A 107 -2.16 5.63 -2.42
CA VAL A 107 -2.61 4.88 -1.24
C VAL A 107 -4.14 4.96 -1.24
N PRO A 108 -4.86 3.86 -1.55
CA PRO A 108 -6.31 3.92 -1.59
C PRO A 108 -6.88 4.16 -0.19
N PRO A 109 -8.02 4.87 -0.09
CA PRO A 109 -8.78 4.96 1.14
C PRO A 109 -9.22 3.57 1.62
N TYR A 110 -9.56 3.47 2.89
CA TYR A 110 -10.18 2.30 3.48
C TYR A 110 -11.30 2.75 4.42
N TRP A 111 -12.27 1.87 4.64
CA TRP A 111 -13.44 2.14 5.48
C TRP A 111 -13.62 1.03 6.49
N THR A 112 -14.03 1.38 7.72
CA THR A 112 -14.30 0.41 8.81
C THR A 112 -15.76 0.43 9.25
N ASP A 113 -16.53 1.38 8.71
CA ASP A 113 -17.92 1.70 9.01
C ASP A 113 -18.85 1.49 7.80
N VAL A 114 -18.33 0.88 6.73
CA VAL A 114 -19.08 0.53 5.52
C VAL A 114 -19.20 -0.98 5.43
N ASP A 115 -20.42 -1.46 5.15
CA ASP A 115 -20.67 -2.89 4.94
C ASP A 115 -19.92 -3.39 3.69
N GLY A 116 -19.37 -4.59 3.76
CA GLY A 116 -18.73 -5.23 2.61
C GLY A 116 -19.66 -5.42 1.42
N GLU A 117 -20.95 -5.68 1.64
CA GLU A 117 -21.95 -5.77 0.56
C GLU A 117 -22.16 -4.42 -0.13
N GLN A 118 -22.23 -3.33 0.64
CA GLN A 118 -22.35 -1.99 0.10
C GLN A 118 -21.11 -1.60 -0.73
N MET A 119 -19.92 -1.98 -0.26
CA MET A 119 -18.67 -1.76 -0.99
C MET A 119 -18.63 -2.58 -2.29
N LEU A 120 -19.09 -3.84 -2.23
CA LEU A 120 -19.15 -4.70 -3.40
C LEU A 120 -20.16 -4.19 -4.45
N ASP A 121 -21.31 -3.68 -4.02
CA ASP A 121 -22.27 -3.04 -4.90
C ASP A 121 -21.75 -1.73 -5.51
N LEU A 122 -20.96 -0.96 -4.76
CA LEU A 122 -20.26 0.19 -5.29
C LEU A 122 -19.24 -0.25 -6.36
N ALA A 123 -18.41 -1.25 -6.07
CA ALA A 123 -17.45 -1.80 -7.01
C ALA A 123 -18.13 -2.25 -8.31
N ARG A 124 -19.26 -2.99 -8.21
CA ARG A 124 -20.06 -3.40 -9.38
C ARG A 124 -20.57 -2.23 -10.20
N ARG A 125 -21.15 -1.20 -9.56
CA ARG A 125 -21.67 0.00 -10.24
C ARG A 125 -20.57 0.78 -10.96
N HIS A 126 -19.33 0.73 -10.45
CA HIS A 126 -18.16 1.33 -11.08
C HIS A 126 -17.41 0.38 -12.03
N HIS A 127 -17.92 -0.84 -12.23
CA HIS A 127 -17.28 -1.89 -13.04
C HIS A 127 -15.85 -2.23 -12.59
N LEU A 128 -15.62 -2.22 -11.27
CA LEU A 128 -14.41 -2.72 -10.63
C LEU A 128 -14.55 -4.23 -10.36
N GLU A 129 -13.42 -4.93 -10.24
CA GLU A 129 -13.39 -6.38 -10.03
C GLU A 129 -14.01 -6.81 -8.69
N GLY A 130 -13.91 -5.96 -7.66
CA GLY A 130 -14.46 -6.21 -6.34
C GLY A 130 -13.94 -5.24 -5.30
N ALA A 131 -13.99 -5.68 -4.04
CA ALA A 131 -13.43 -4.98 -2.89
C ALA A 131 -12.60 -5.96 -2.05
N VAL A 132 -11.59 -5.45 -1.33
CA VAL A 132 -10.75 -6.27 -0.46
C VAL A 132 -11.14 -6.03 0.99
N ALA A 133 -11.62 -7.08 1.65
CA ALA A 133 -11.93 -7.10 3.07
C ALA A 133 -10.75 -7.64 3.89
N LYS A 134 -10.28 -6.88 4.87
CA LYS A 134 -9.24 -7.28 5.82
C LYS A 134 -9.75 -7.15 7.25
N ARG A 135 -9.55 -8.17 8.08
CA ARG A 135 -9.83 -8.08 9.52
C ARG A 135 -8.95 -6.99 10.15
N VAL A 136 -9.55 -6.08 10.92
CA VAL A 136 -8.83 -4.91 11.48
C VAL A 136 -7.69 -5.30 12.44
N ASP A 137 -7.86 -6.43 13.12
CA ASP A 137 -6.94 -6.98 14.11
C ASP A 137 -5.92 -7.96 13.53
N SER A 138 -6.02 -8.26 12.23
CA SER A 138 -5.17 -9.25 11.57
C SER A 138 -3.72 -8.79 11.49
N ARG A 139 -2.82 -9.74 11.80
CA ARG A 139 -1.39 -9.62 11.53
C ARG A 139 -1.12 -9.91 10.06
N ALA A 140 -0.04 -9.37 9.51
CA ALA A 140 0.34 -9.68 8.14
C ALA A 140 0.77 -11.15 8.08
N VAL A 141 0.21 -11.91 7.12
CA VAL A 141 0.66 -13.28 6.85
C VAL A 141 1.86 -13.17 5.91
N THR A 142 3.07 -13.22 6.46
CA THR A 142 4.29 -13.15 5.66
C THR A 142 4.49 -14.44 4.86
N GLY A 143 4.45 -14.34 3.52
CA GLY A 143 4.92 -15.36 2.59
C GLY A 143 6.38 -15.20 2.16
N LEU A 144 7.10 -14.22 2.71
CA LEU A 144 8.51 -13.94 2.42
C LEU A 144 9.39 -14.39 3.60
N PRO A 145 10.56 -15.03 3.36
CA PRO A 145 11.47 -15.41 4.43
C PRO A 145 12.01 -14.16 5.12
N ALA A 146 11.75 -14.04 6.42
CA ALA A 146 12.32 -13.00 7.26
C ALA A 146 13.85 -13.06 7.18
N ARG A 147 14.50 -12.04 6.62
CA ARG A 147 15.93 -11.85 6.82
C ARG A 147 16.14 -11.17 8.16
N GLY A 148 16.88 -11.86 9.02
CA GLY A 148 17.10 -11.53 10.42
C GLY A 148 17.96 -10.29 10.65
N ASN A 149 17.71 -9.71 11.82
CA ASN A 149 18.41 -8.64 12.52
C ASN A 149 19.94 -8.70 12.46
N GLY A 150 20.57 -7.53 12.30
CA GLY A 150 22.03 -7.37 12.46
C GLY A 150 22.52 -5.92 12.58
N GLY A 151 22.34 -5.32 13.77
CA GLY A 151 23.39 -4.52 14.46
C GLY A 151 23.60 -3.02 14.16
N GLY A 152 23.24 -2.18 15.15
CA GLY A 152 23.89 -0.90 15.51
C GLY A 152 23.46 0.34 14.70
N MET A 153 23.28 1.55 15.23
CA MET A 153 23.61 2.15 16.53
C MET A 153 22.77 3.43 16.69
N ALA A 154 22.35 3.72 17.91
CA ALA A 154 21.42 4.80 18.24
C ALA A 154 22.03 6.21 18.11
N ALA A 155 21.21 7.17 17.67
CA ALA A 155 21.37 8.59 17.99
C ALA A 155 19.99 9.21 18.26
N GLN A 156 19.86 9.93 19.37
CA GLN A 156 18.65 10.61 19.88
C GLN A 156 18.82 12.15 19.74
N PRO A 157 17.76 12.97 19.92
CA PRO A 157 17.24 13.82 18.83
C PRO A 157 17.30 15.35 19.09
N GLY A 158 17.19 16.12 18.00
CA GLY A 158 16.98 17.58 18.02
C GLY A 158 15.50 17.98 17.85
N ARG A 159 15.00 18.77 18.81
CA ARG A 159 13.73 19.54 18.86
C ARG A 159 13.71 20.61 17.74
N ARG A 160 12.64 21.20 17.17
CA ARG A 160 11.20 21.54 17.41
C ARG A 160 10.63 21.86 15.98
N ALA A 161 9.35 22.00 15.65
CA ALA A 161 8.26 22.77 16.25
C ALA A 161 6.89 22.31 15.69
N ARG A 162 5.80 22.61 16.41
CA ARG A 162 4.40 22.33 16.05
C ARG A 162 3.68 23.65 15.73
N HIS A 163 2.74 23.67 14.78
CA HIS A 163 1.45 24.39 14.88
C HIS A 163 0.45 23.99 13.75
N PRO A 164 -0.87 24.32 13.77
CA PRO A 164 -1.92 23.33 14.01
C PRO A 164 -3.06 23.25 12.96
N ALA A 165 -3.93 22.24 13.16
CA ALA A 165 -5.38 22.13 12.84
C ALA A 165 -5.75 22.07 11.33
N ASP A 166 -6.74 21.32 10.86
CA ASP A 166 -7.87 20.62 11.45
C ASP A 166 -8.38 19.60 10.40
N ARG A 167 -8.71 18.36 10.80
CA ARG A 167 -9.93 17.64 10.39
C ARG A 167 -9.97 16.20 10.95
N ARG A 168 -10.86 16.09 11.95
CA ARG A 168 -11.70 14.95 12.39
C ARG A 168 -11.02 13.69 12.94
N ARG A 169 -11.00 13.68 14.28
CA ARG A 169 -10.73 12.59 15.21
C ARG A 169 -11.74 11.44 15.09
N VAL A 170 -11.26 10.21 15.23
CA VAL A 170 -11.98 9.17 15.98
C VAL A 170 -11.37 9.13 17.38
N SER A 171 -12.22 9.27 18.41
CA SER A 171 -11.82 9.25 19.82
C SER A 171 -11.38 7.85 20.28
N PRO A 172 -10.41 7.73 21.21
CA PRO A 172 -10.09 6.46 21.84
C PRO A 172 -10.96 6.29 23.10
N ALA A 173 -11.87 5.33 23.10
CA ALA A 173 -12.40 4.78 24.35
C ALA A 173 -11.49 3.62 24.76
N GLY A 174 -10.87 3.73 25.94
CA GLY A 174 -10.09 2.66 26.54
C GLY A 174 -10.98 1.53 27.03
N GLY A 175 -10.42 0.31 27.01
CA GLY A 175 -10.98 -0.84 27.73
C GLY A 175 -10.91 -2.15 26.95
N GLY A 176 -9.91 -2.98 27.28
CA GLY A 176 -9.98 -4.43 27.13
C GLY A 176 -9.78 -4.99 25.73
N ASP A 177 -8.66 -5.68 25.55
CA ASP A 177 -8.37 -6.60 24.44
C ASP A 177 -9.46 -7.69 24.35
N ARG A 178 -10.43 -7.48 23.46
CA ARG A 178 -11.31 -8.51 22.89
C ARG A 178 -11.50 -8.15 21.42
N GLY A 179 -11.04 -9.04 20.53
CA GLY A 179 -11.14 -8.87 19.08
C GLY A 179 -12.60 -8.70 18.64
N ASP A 180 -13.01 -7.45 18.44
CA ASP A 180 -14.27 -7.08 17.83
C ASP A 180 -14.13 -7.40 16.33
N GLY A 181 -14.97 -8.28 15.79
CA GLY A 181 -14.85 -8.88 14.45
C GLY A 181 -15.02 -7.93 13.27
N ARG A 182 -14.54 -6.69 13.38
CA ARG A 182 -14.66 -5.63 12.38
C ARG A 182 -13.71 -5.86 11.20
N THR A 183 -14.15 -5.40 10.05
CA THR A 183 -13.45 -5.52 8.77
C THR A 183 -13.19 -4.13 8.23
N ALA A 184 -11.98 -3.91 7.72
CA ALA A 184 -11.66 -2.79 6.86
C ALA A 184 -11.84 -3.21 5.41
N VAL A 185 -12.53 -2.39 4.62
CA VAL A 185 -12.74 -2.61 3.18
C VAL A 185 -12.05 -1.51 2.38
N ALA A 186 -11.47 -1.87 1.24
CA ALA A 186 -10.81 -0.97 0.30
C ALA A 186 -11.12 -1.40 -1.14
#